data_AF-A0A099L5F8-F1
#
_entry.id   AF-A0A099L5F8-F1
#
_cell.length_a   1.000
_cell.length_b   1.000
_cell.length_c   1.000
_cell.angle_alpha   90.00
_cell.angle_beta   90.00
_cell.angle_gamma   90.00
#
_symmetry.space_group_name_H-M   'P 1'
#
loop_
_entity.id
_entity.type
_entity.pdbx_description
1 polymer ?
#
loop_
_entity_poly.entity_id
_entity_poly.type
_entity_poly.pdbx_seq_one_letter_code
_entity_poly.pdbx_strand_id
1 'polypeptide(L)'
;MTLIKNVFKIFAITALFSSANVFAADFLVDTTIDDANNDAVGGWKYEIDKMDVQWASDGLITVDIYTNFVDYNNEYSTGYGNGNIVLGDLLIGTGGASSPFDYAFVLSDADRERTQYYSQDHWNNTGTFTEIGSTVSAKEYHNNSSQVQDGQVVAGNTIGTGQQSAWSVDRQNTGPNRDNYDLISFSFNVNGIDAFQNASQLAFSWAMSCANDVVDGVVSVNRPTSVPEPTTLLLMLIALGFMAKSRKTKANDFSA
;
A
#
# COMPACT_ATOMS: atom_id res chain seq x y z
N MET A 1 -24.01 -58.99 -4.83
CA MET A 1 -23.08 -58.23 -3.94
C MET A 1 -21.82 -57.70 -4.66
N THR A 2 -21.76 -57.79 -6.00
CA THR A 2 -20.60 -57.44 -6.83
C THR A 2 -20.74 -56.07 -7.53
N LEU A 3 -21.98 -55.60 -7.78
CA LEU A 3 -22.21 -54.28 -8.38
C LEU A 3 -21.84 -53.10 -7.46
N ILE A 4 -22.06 -53.21 -6.15
CA ILE A 4 -21.78 -52.14 -5.18
C ILE A 4 -20.26 -51.86 -5.05
N LYS A 5 -19.41 -52.88 -5.23
CA LYS A 5 -17.94 -52.72 -5.16
C LYS A 5 -17.34 -51.98 -6.37
N ASN A 6 -18.01 -52.00 -7.52
CA ASN A 6 -17.52 -51.32 -8.73
C ASN A 6 -17.93 -49.84 -8.76
N VAL A 7 -19.07 -49.47 -8.19
CA VAL A 7 -19.50 -48.08 -8.06
C VAL A 7 -18.56 -47.30 -7.11
N PHE A 8 -18.12 -47.93 -6.02
CA PHE A 8 -17.16 -47.33 -5.09
C PHE A 8 -15.77 -47.07 -5.70
N LYS A 9 -15.31 -47.89 -6.66
CA LYS A 9 -14.03 -47.68 -7.34
C LYS A 9 -14.04 -46.50 -8.32
N ILE A 10 -15.21 -46.17 -8.89
CA ILE A 10 -15.36 -45.05 -9.83
C ILE A 10 -15.44 -43.72 -9.06
N PHE A 11 -16.12 -43.69 -7.91
CA PHE A 11 -16.17 -42.51 -7.05
C PHE A 11 -14.85 -42.18 -6.34
N ALA A 12 -14.01 -43.17 -6.04
CA ALA A 12 -12.70 -42.94 -5.43
C ALA A 12 -11.71 -42.21 -6.36
N ILE A 13 -11.88 -42.31 -7.68
CA ILE A 13 -11.00 -41.65 -8.67
C ILE A 13 -11.41 -40.18 -8.87
N THR A 14 -12.65 -39.80 -8.55
CA THR A 14 -13.13 -38.41 -8.68
C THR A 14 -12.71 -37.52 -7.50
N ALA A 15 -12.36 -38.11 -6.36
CA ALA A 15 -11.93 -37.37 -5.16
C ALA A 15 -10.44 -36.93 -5.17
N LEU A 16 -9.66 -37.36 -6.16
CA LEU A 16 -8.22 -37.04 -6.27
C LEU A 16 -7.90 -35.87 -7.21
N PHE A 17 -8.92 -35.22 -7.79
CA PHE A 17 -8.75 -34.04 -8.66
C PHE A 17 -9.20 -32.72 -8.01
N SER A 18 -9.59 -32.73 -6.74
CA SER A 18 -9.77 -31.49 -5.99
C SER A 18 -8.43 -31.00 -5.49
N SER A 19 -8.10 -29.75 -5.83
CA SER A 19 -6.98 -28.93 -5.37
C SER A 19 -5.60 -29.20 -5.99
N ALA A 20 -5.44 -28.84 -7.25
CA ALA A 20 -4.27 -28.06 -7.63
C ALA A 20 -4.75 -26.61 -7.82
N ASN A 21 -4.64 -25.78 -6.79
CA ASN A 21 -4.64 -24.34 -7.00
C ASN A 21 -3.17 -23.98 -7.16
N VAL A 22 -2.74 -23.69 -8.39
CA VAL A 22 -1.46 -23.01 -8.58
C VAL A 22 -1.71 -21.52 -8.32
N PHE A 23 -1.41 -21.05 -7.11
CA PHE A 23 -1.32 -19.62 -6.85
C PHE A 23 0.00 -19.11 -7.44
N ALA A 24 -0.08 -18.47 -8.58
CA ALA A 24 0.90 -17.47 -8.99
C ALA A 24 0.15 -16.14 -9.06
N ALA A 25 -0.12 -15.54 -7.90
CA ALA A 25 -0.48 -14.14 -7.82
C ALA A 25 0.78 -13.40 -7.39
N ASP A 26 1.52 -12.89 -8.36
CA ASP A 26 2.48 -11.83 -8.08
C ASP A 26 1.65 -10.56 -7.87
N PHE A 27 1.37 -10.24 -6.60
CA PHE A 27 0.60 -9.07 -6.20
C PHE A 27 1.53 -8.12 -5.48
N LEU A 28 2.45 -7.54 -6.25
CA LEU A 28 3.19 -6.36 -5.84
C LEU A 28 2.76 -5.27 -6.80
N VAL A 29 1.83 -4.42 -6.36
CA VAL A 29 1.73 -3.10 -6.96
C VAL A 29 2.87 -2.31 -6.35
N ASP A 30 3.96 -2.16 -7.12
CA ASP A 30 5.06 -1.26 -6.80
C ASP A 30 4.91 -0.04 -7.71
N THR A 31 4.71 1.13 -7.11
CA THR A 31 4.51 2.38 -7.85
C THR A 31 5.29 3.49 -7.19
N THR A 32 6.24 4.02 -7.95
CA THR A 32 6.92 5.26 -7.63
C THR A 32 6.08 6.44 -8.10
N ILE A 33 5.86 7.37 -7.18
CA ILE A 33 5.28 8.69 -7.41
C ILE A 33 6.44 9.68 -7.21
N ASP A 34 7.00 10.19 -8.30
CA ASP A 34 8.01 11.24 -8.23
C ASP A 34 7.36 12.53 -7.70
N ASP A 35 8.12 13.33 -6.96
CA ASP A 35 7.69 14.69 -6.67
C ASP A 35 7.63 15.50 -7.98
N ALA A 36 6.40 15.76 -8.42
CA ALA A 36 6.12 16.54 -9.61
C ALA A 36 5.94 18.04 -9.27
N ASN A 37 6.02 18.42 -7.99
CA ASN A 37 5.92 19.81 -7.57
C ASN A 37 7.24 20.54 -7.79
N ASN A 38 7.19 21.88 -7.79
CA ASN A 38 8.40 22.69 -7.94
C ASN A 38 9.27 22.58 -6.69
N ASP A 39 10.56 22.92 -6.80
CA ASP A 39 11.51 22.99 -5.68
C ASP A 39 10.88 23.48 -4.37
N ALA A 40 11.17 22.78 -3.28
CA ALA A 40 10.62 23.07 -1.97
C ALA A 40 10.82 24.53 -1.54
N VAL A 41 9.75 25.16 -1.07
CA VAL A 41 9.80 26.53 -0.56
C VAL A 41 10.55 26.56 0.76
N GLY A 42 11.49 27.48 0.94
CA GLY A 42 12.29 27.57 2.18
C GLY A 42 13.58 26.74 2.15
N GLY A 43 13.85 26.08 1.02
CA GLY A 43 15.12 25.44 0.69
C GLY A 43 15.13 23.93 0.90
N TRP A 44 16.23 23.31 0.47
CA TRP A 44 16.42 21.86 0.31
C TRP A 44 16.04 20.97 1.50
N LYS A 45 16.09 21.50 2.72
CA LYS A 45 15.70 20.77 3.95
C LYS A 45 14.21 20.39 3.97
N TYR A 46 13.41 20.96 3.09
CA TYR A 46 12.00 20.68 2.93
C TYR A 46 11.71 19.82 1.69
N GLU A 47 12.72 19.47 0.90
CA GLU A 47 12.52 18.69 -0.33
C GLU A 47 12.01 17.28 -0.03
N ILE A 48 11.09 16.85 -0.88
CA ILE A 48 10.62 15.48 -1.00
C ILE A 48 11.06 15.00 -2.38
N ASP A 49 11.68 13.83 -2.45
CA ASP A 49 12.14 13.25 -3.72
C ASP A 49 11.00 12.50 -4.41
N LYS A 50 10.37 11.59 -3.66
CA LYS A 50 9.37 10.67 -4.16
C LYS A 50 8.63 9.95 -3.03
N MET A 51 7.58 9.25 -3.44
CA MET A 51 6.85 8.27 -2.64
C MET A 51 6.80 6.94 -3.38
N ASP A 52 7.28 5.86 -2.76
CA ASP A 52 7.13 4.50 -3.26
C ASP A 52 6.01 3.79 -2.52
N VAL A 53 5.03 3.26 -3.27
CA VAL A 53 3.89 2.54 -2.71
C VAL A 53 3.97 1.08 -3.11
N GLN A 54 3.98 0.21 -2.11
CA GLN A 54 3.98 -1.24 -2.25
C GLN A 54 2.72 -1.83 -1.64
N TRP A 55 1.95 -2.58 -2.42
CA TRP A 55 0.80 -3.34 -1.91
C TRP A 55 1.03 -4.83 -2.07
N ALA A 56 1.17 -5.54 -0.95
CA ALA A 56 1.35 -6.97 -0.87
C ALA A 56 0.03 -7.76 -0.93
N SER A 57 0.14 -9.05 -1.30
CA SER A 57 -1.00 -9.96 -1.47
C SER A 57 -1.85 -10.19 -0.22
N ASP A 58 -1.29 -9.95 0.96
CA ASP A 58 -1.94 -10.09 2.26
C ASP A 58 -2.58 -8.79 2.74
N GLY A 59 -2.80 -7.83 1.85
CA GLY A 59 -3.42 -6.55 2.18
C GLY A 59 -2.51 -5.59 2.94
N LEU A 60 -1.23 -5.92 3.14
CA LEU A 60 -0.28 -4.97 3.69
C LEU A 60 0.08 -3.93 2.62
N ILE A 61 -0.09 -2.66 2.95
CA ILE A 61 0.40 -1.53 2.15
C ILE A 61 1.58 -0.93 2.90
N THR A 62 2.69 -0.77 2.20
CA THR A 62 3.86 -0.01 2.63
C THR A 62 3.98 1.23 1.77
N VAL A 63 4.15 2.38 2.40
CA VAL A 63 4.37 3.67 1.73
C VAL A 63 5.65 4.28 2.26
N ASP A 64 6.62 4.42 1.37
CA ASP A 64 7.96 4.91 1.65
C ASP A 64 8.10 6.32 1.07
N ILE A 65 8.47 7.27 1.92
CA ILE A 65 8.62 8.68 1.56
C ILE A 65 10.06 9.10 1.75
N TYR A 66 10.65 9.62 0.67
CA TYR A 66 12.03 10.05 0.64
C TYR A 66 12.06 11.57 0.80
N THR A 67 12.57 12.07 1.92
CA THR A 67 12.57 13.51 2.23
C THR A 67 13.80 13.93 3.02
N ASN A 68 14.19 15.18 2.88
CA ASN A 68 15.24 15.79 3.69
C ASN A 68 14.73 16.35 5.03
N PHE A 69 13.41 16.31 5.27
CA PHE A 69 12.79 17.04 6.37
C PHE A 69 12.92 16.39 7.75
N VAL A 70 13.19 15.08 7.81
CA VAL A 70 13.25 14.30 9.06
C VAL A 70 14.15 14.97 10.12
N ASP A 71 15.37 15.36 9.74
CA ASP A 71 16.33 16.01 10.65
C ASP A 71 15.96 17.42 11.11
N TYR A 72 14.95 18.01 10.48
CA TYR A 72 14.45 19.35 10.76
C TYR A 72 13.05 19.35 11.35
N ASN A 73 12.51 18.16 11.64
CA ASN A 73 11.22 18.02 12.27
C ASN A 73 11.19 18.72 13.62
N ASN A 74 10.19 19.58 13.81
CA ASN A 74 9.99 20.37 15.01
C ASN A 74 11.14 21.36 15.36
N GLU A 75 12.02 21.71 14.41
CA GLU A 75 13.16 22.63 14.65
C GLU A 75 12.85 24.09 14.25
N TYR A 76 11.92 24.31 13.31
CA TYR A 76 11.59 25.64 12.78
C TYR A 76 10.12 26.00 13.03
N SER A 77 9.87 27.27 13.38
CA SER A 77 8.52 27.80 13.59
C SER A 77 7.96 28.50 12.35
N THR A 78 6.63 28.43 12.17
CA THR A 78 5.87 29.15 11.14
C THR A 78 5.37 30.53 11.61
N GLY A 79 5.97 31.06 12.68
CA GLY A 79 5.73 32.40 13.21
C GLY A 79 5.33 32.41 14.69
N TYR A 80 5.30 33.61 15.28
CA TYR A 80 4.97 33.79 16.69
C TYR A 80 3.57 33.25 17.01
N GLY A 81 3.50 32.15 17.78
CA GLY A 81 2.24 31.53 18.20
C GLY A 81 1.64 30.51 17.23
N ASN A 82 2.32 30.19 16.12
CA ASN A 82 1.79 29.29 15.07
C ASN A 82 2.33 27.86 15.13
N GLY A 83 3.09 27.54 16.18
CA GLY A 83 3.74 26.24 16.35
C GLY A 83 4.96 26.05 15.46
N ASN A 84 5.53 24.86 15.55
CA ASN A 84 6.66 24.42 14.75
C ASN A 84 6.19 23.58 13.57
N ILE A 85 7.01 23.52 12.54
CA ILE A 85 6.81 22.67 11.37
C ILE A 85 7.10 21.22 11.78
N VAL A 86 6.17 20.32 11.49
CA VAL A 86 6.21 18.93 11.93
C VAL A 86 5.79 17.96 10.82
N LEU A 87 5.99 16.65 11.01
CA LEU A 87 5.54 15.61 10.08
C LEU A 87 4.00 15.63 9.92
N GLY A 88 3.51 15.53 8.68
CA GLY A 88 2.09 15.33 8.43
C GLY A 88 1.69 13.87 8.45
N ASP A 89 0.38 13.65 8.34
CA ASP A 89 -0.21 12.33 8.15
C ASP A 89 -0.05 11.88 6.69
N LEU A 90 -0.07 10.57 6.47
CA LEU A 90 -0.22 10.01 5.13
C LEU A 90 -1.72 9.91 4.82
N LEU A 91 -2.18 10.65 3.81
CA LEU A 91 -3.57 10.71 3.40
C LEU A 91 -3.85 9.77 2.24
N ILE A 92 -5.01 9.11 2.29
CA ILE A 92 -5.34 8.01 1.39
C ILE A 92 -6.80 8.17 0.90
N GLY A 93 -6.98 8.26 -0.41
CA GLY A 93 -8.28 8.29 -1.07
C GLY A 93 -8.55 6.97 -1.79
N THR A 94 -9.75 6.41 -1.60
CA THR A 94 -10.13 5.11 -2.20
C THR A 94 -10.95 5.27 -3.47
N GLY A 95 -11.43 6.48 -3.77
CA GLY A 95 -12.15 6.82 -5.00
C GLY A 95 -11.26 7.28 -6.17
N GLY A 96 -9.93 7.21 -6.04
CA GLY A 96 -8.97 7.63 -7.07
C GLY A 96 -8.74 9.15 -7.16
N ALA A 97 -8.19 9.62 -8.29
CA ALA A 97 -7.65 10.98 -8.50
C ALA A 97 -8.60 12.17 -8.22
N SER A 98 -9.91 11.91 -8.21
CA SER A 98 -10.95 12.95 -8.09
C SER A 98 -11.73 12.87 -6.77
N SER A 99 -11.34 11.96 -5.88
CA SER A 99 -11.98 11.74 -4.59
C SER A 99 -11.21 12.47 -3.49
N PRO A 100 -11.90 13.05 -2.48
CA PRO A 100 -11.24 13.46 -1.25
C PRO A 100 -10.59 12.26 -0.56
N PHE A 101 -9.70 12.54 0.40
CA PHE A 101 -9.10 11.52 1.24
C PHE A 101 -10.15 10.94 2.20
N ASP A 102 -10.24 9.61 2.23
CA ASP A 102 -11.20 8.86 3.04
C ASP A 102 -10.53 8.24 4.28
N TYR A 103 -9.22 8.03 4.20
CA TYR A 103 -8.40 7.43 5.26
C TYR A 103 -7.11 8.22 5.48
N ALA A 104 -6.52 8.04 6.66
CA ALA A 104 -5.18 8.52 6.96
C ALA A 104 -4.41 7.53 7.82
N PHE A 105 -3.10 7.51 7.67
CA PHE A 105 -2.18 7.04 8.70
C PHE A 105 -1.81 8.23 9.59
N VAL A 106 -2.34 8.22 10.81
CA VAL A 106 -2.23 9.34 11.75
C VAL A 106 -1.10 9.09 12.73
N LEU A 107 -0.21 10.08 12.84
CA LEU A 107 0.87 10.11 13.83
C LEU A 107 0.34 10.58 15.19
N SER A 108 0.93 10.08 16.28
CA SER A 108 0.68 10.65 17.60
C SER A 108 1.27 12.05 17.71
N ASP A 109 0.73 12.93 18.55
CA ASP A 109 1.30 14.28 18.74
C ASP A 109 2.75 14.22 19.22
N ALA A 110 3.08 13.26 20.09
CA ALA A 110 4.44 13.06 20.57
C ALA A 110 5.42 12.65 19.46
N ASP A 111 4.95 11.88 18.48
CA ASP A 111 5.74 11.47 17.33
C ASP A 111 5.88 12.59 16.31
N ARG A 112 4.78 13.28 16.02
CA ARG A 112 4.74 14.44 15.14
C ARG A 112 5.68 15.54 15.63
N GLU A 113 5.66 15.83 16.93
CA GLU A 113 6.48 16.86 17.56
C GLU A 113 7.86 16.34 18.03
N ARG A 114 8.30 15.18 17.58
CA ARG A 114 9.62 14.67 17.97
C ARG A 114 10.73 15.56 17.41
N THR A 115 11.62 16.03 18.27
CA THR A 115 12.83 16.75 17.88
C THR A 115 14.02 15.79 17.77
N GLN A 116 15.13 16.27 17.19
CA GLN A 116 16.44 15.58 17.23
C GLN A 116 16.46 14.18 16.59
N TYR A 117 15.85 14.01 15.41
CA TYR A 117 15.86 12.74 14.68
C TYR A 117 17.27 12.20 14.37
N TYR A 118 18.19 13.03 13.86
CA TYR A 118 19.32 13.49 14.66
C TYR A 118 20.20 12.46 15.40
N SER A 119 19.67 12.00 16.53
CA SER A 119 20.42 11.30 17.57
C SER A 119 20.65 9.82 17.29
N GLN A 120 19.97 9.24 16.30
CA GLN A 120 20.09 7.83 15.94
C GLN A 120 19.77 7.63 14.46
N ASP A 121 20.19 6.50 13.91
CA ASP A 121 20.02 6.22 12.48
C ASP A 121 18.61 5.67 12.15
N HIS A 122 17.91 5.07 13.11
CA HIS A 122 16.62 4.40 12.86
C HIS A 122 15.65 4.56 14.02
N TRP A 123 14.37 4.79 13.74
CA TRP A 123 13.28 4.86 14.71
C TRP A 123 12.15 3.92 14.32
N ASN A 124 11.72 3.06 15.25
CA ASN A 124 10.49 2.31 15.14
C ASN A 124 9.41 2.97 15.97
N ASN A 125 8.27 3.27 15.36
CA ASN A 125 7.17 3.93 16.00
C ASN A 125 5.85 3.21 15.68
N THR A 126 4.78 3.76 16.23
CA THR A 126 3.43 3.25 16.03
C THR A 126 2.51 4.42 15.76
N GLY A 127 1.67 4.28 14.75
CA GLY A 127 0.61 5.24 14.45
C GLY A 127 -0.72 4.52 14.33
N THR A 128 -1.70 5.23 13.79
CA THR A 128 -3.06 4.72 13.67
C THR A 128 -3.54 4.90 12.24
N PHE A 129 -3.81 3.78 11.57
CA PHE A 129 -4.50 3.78 10.29
C PHE A 129 -6.01 3.84 10.53
N THR A 130 -6.69 4.85 10.00
CA THR A 130 -8.08 5.15 10.37
C THR A 130 -8.84 5.84 9.25
N GLU A 131 -10.16 5.69 9.28
CA GLU A 131 -11.07 6.47 8.44
C GLU A 131 -11.12 7.92 8.95
N ILE A 132 -11.23 8.87 8.04
CA ILE A 132 -11.28 10.30 8.36
C ILE A 132 -12.57 10.91 7.82
N GLY A 133 -13.17 11.81 8.62
CA GLY A 133 -14.40 12.50 8.24
C GLY A 133 -14.16 13.86 7.59
N SER A 134 -12.96 14.41 7.76
CA SER A 134 -12.53 15.67 7.17
C SER A 134 -11.01 15.77 7.21
N THR A 135 -10.49 16.78 6.53
CA THR A 135 -9.07 17.05 6.40
C THR A 135 -8.72 18.41 7.01
N VAL A 136 -7.43 18.61 7.29
CA VAL A 136 -6.87 19.87 7.79
C VAL A 136 -5.78 20.32 6.83
N SER A 137 -5.92 21.52 6.29
CA SER A 137 -4.91 22.16 5.45
C SER A 137 -3.71 22.67 6.28
N ALA A 138 -2.57 22.86 5.62
CA ALA A 138 -1.37 23.44 6.22
C ALA A 138 -1.67 24.82 6.86
N LYS A 139 -2.50 25.64 6.20
CA LYS A 139 -2.97 26.93 6.74
C LYS A 139 -3.74 26.74 8.03
N GLU A 140 -4.75 25.89 8.03
CA GLU A 140 -5.59 25.65 9.21
C GLU A 140 -4.75 25.12 10.37
N TYR A 141 -3.84 24.19 10.10
CA TYR A 141 -2.92 23.64 11.10
C TYR A 141 -2.07 24.72 11.77
N HIS A 142 -1.62 25.72 11.00
CA HIS A 142 -0.80 26.83 11.48
C HIS A 142 -1.57 28.14 11.68
N ASN A 143 -2.83 28.08 12.11
CA ASN A 143 -3.65 29.25 12.46
C ASN A 143 -3.74 30.32 11.36
N ASN A 144 -3.79 29.88 10.10
CA ASN A 144 -3.80 30.73 8.90
C ASN A 144 -2.56 31.63 8.76
N SER A 145 -1.40 31.19 9.26
CA SER A 145 -0.13 31.92 9.12
C SER A 145 0.16 32.28 7.67
N SER A 146 0.59 33.53 7.44
CA SER A 146 1.06 33.99 6.12
C SER A 146 2.40 33.37 5.70
N GLN A 147 3.09 32.66 6.61
CA GLN A 147 4.39 32.02 6.36
C GLN A 147 4.27 30.57 5.86
N VAL A 148 3.03 30.06 5.77
CA VAL A 148 2.72 28.69 5.37
C VAL A 148 2.12 28.68 3.97
N GLN A 149 2.38 27.62 3.20
CA GLN A 149 1.80 27.49 1.86
C GLN A 149 0.28 27.34 1.91
N ASP A 150 -0.38 27.66 0.81
CA ASP A 150 -1.84 27.56 0.70
C ASP A 150 -2.26 26.25 0.02
N GLY A 151 -3.43 25.75 0.41
CA GLY A 151 -4.16 24.68 -0.29
C GLY A 151 -3.86 23.23 0.10
N GLN A 152 -2.65 22.92 0.58
CA GLN A 152 -2.25 21.52 0.75
C GLN A 152 -2.72 20.91 2.07
N VAL A 153 -3.15 19.66 2.01
CA VAL A 153 -3.68 18.92 3.15
C VAL A 153 -2.56 18.19 3.87
N VAL A 154 -2.52 18.29 5.20
CA VAL A 154 -1.42 17.76 6.02
C VAL A 154 -1.87 16.80 7.11
N ALA A 155 -3.16 16.77 7.44
CA ALA A 155 -3.70 15.88 8.48
C ALA A 155 -5.16 15.51 8.22
N GLY A 156 -5.58 14.40 8.81
CA GLY A 156 -6.96 13.90 8.75
C GLY A 156 -7.64 13.90 10.12
N ASN A 157 -8.88 14.35 10.19
CA ASN A 157 -9.69 14.27 11.40
C ASN A 157 -10.35 12.90 11.48
N THR A 158 -9.88 12.10 12.45
CA THR A 158 -10.26 10.69 12.62
C THR A 158 -11.74 10.53 12.95
N ILE A 159 -12.35 9.51 12.37
CA ILE A 159 -13.69 9.05 12.74
C ILE A 159 -13.65 7.59 13.19
N GLY A 160 -14.12 7.33 14.41
CA GLY A 160 -14.14 6.00 14.98
C GLY A 160 -12.79 5.53 15.55
N THR A 161 -12.62 4.21 15.61
CA THR A 161 -11.41 3.57 16.14
C THR A 161 -10.53 3.11 15.00
N GLY A 162 -9.30 3.59 14.92
CA GLY A 162 -8.33 3.12 13.95
C GLY A 162 -7.60 1.85 14.35
N GLN A 163 -6.89 1.27 13.39
CA GLN A 163 -6.00 0.13 13.56
C GLN A 163 -4.59 0.63 13.88
N GLN A 164 -4.05 0.15 15.00
CA GLN A 164 -2.64 0.36 15.32
C GLN A 164 -1.76 -0.23 14.20
N SER A 165 -0.90 0.61 13.63
CA SER A 165 -0.09 0.26 12.47
C SER A 165 1.34 0.79 12.65
N ALA A 166 2.29 0.18 11.95
CA ALA A 166 3.70 0.46 12.14
C ALA A 166 4.14 1.61 11.24
N TRP A 167 5.08 2.42 11.71
CA TRP A 167 5.84 3.30 10.85
C TRP A 167 7.26 3.46 11.41
N SER A 168 8.19 3.82 10.54
CA SER A 168 9.59 3.99 10.90
C SER A 168 10.21 5.18 10.20
N VAL A 169 11.36 5.59 10.74
CA VAL A 169 12.23 6.57 10.12
C VAL A 169 13.61 5.95 10.00
N ASP A 170 14.15 5.92 8.80
CA ASP A 170 15.52 5.52 8.48
C ASP A 170 16.29 6.74 7.99
N ARG A 171 17.24 7.19 8.79
CA ARG A 171 18.09 8.31 8.43
C ARG A 171 19.23 7.84 7.56
N GLN A 172 19.33 8.43 6.38
CA GLN A 172 20.44 8.18 5.45
C GLN A 172 21.49 9.29 5.51
N ASN A 173 21.35 10.19 6.50
CA ASN A 173 22.23 11.32 6.78
C ASN A 173 22.42 12.15 5.52
N THR A 174 21.40 12.92 5.12
CA THR A 174 21.48 13.87 4.01
C THR A 174 22.77 14.69 4.11
N GLY A 175 23.77 14.29 3.33
CA GLY A 175 25.10 14.87 3.40
C GLY A 175 25.13 16.28 2.83
N PRO A 176 26.23 17.02 3.01
CA PRO A 176 26.38 18.37 2.46
C PRO A 176 26.21 18.46 0.92
N ASN A 177 26.33 17.33 0.22
CA ASN A 177 26.12 17.23 -1.23
C ASN A 177 24.65 17.01 -1.63
N ARG A 178 23.77 16.64 -0.68
CA ARG A 178 22.32 16.43 -0.88
C ARG A 178 22.00 15.26 -1.80
N ASP A 179 22.83 14.22 -1.77
CA ASP A 179 22.73 13.05 -2.65
C ASP A 179 21.80 11.96 -2.08
N ASN A 180 21.38 12.10 -0.82
CA ASN A 180 20.62 11.09 -0.07
C ASN A 180 19.42 11.75 0.62
N TYR A 181 18.33 11.00 0.73
CA TYR A 181 17.12 11.39 1.44
C TYR A 181 16.88 10.45 2.62
N ASP A 182 16.38 10.99 3.73
CA ASP A 182 15.87 10.16 4.81
C ASP A 182 14.56 9.50 4.37
N LEU A 183 14.26 8.33 4.94
CA LEU A 183 13.11 7.52 4.59
C LEU A 183 12.10 7.51 5.75
N ILE A 184 10.86 7.88 5.47
CA ILE A 184 9.71 7.65 6.35
C ILE A 184 8.91 6.51 5.75
N SER A 185 8.76 5.39 6.47
CA SER A 185 8.03 4.22 5.99
C SER A 185 6.77 4.00 6.82
N PHE A 186 5.61 3.98 6.18
CA PHE A 186 4.32 3.65 6.78
C PHE A 186 3.91 2.24 6.37
N SER A 187 3.47 1.41 7.32
CA SER A 187 3.03 0.05 7.04
C SER A 187 1.72 -0.27 7.76
N PHE A 188 0.66 -0.50 6.98
CA PHE A 188 -0.70 -0.72 7.49
C PHE A 188 -1.44 -1.77 6.66
N ASN A 189 -2.28 -2.56 7.33
CA ASN A 189 -3.05 -3.62 6.68
C ASN A 189 -4.48 -3.16 6.38
N VAL A 190 -4.94 -3.40 5.16
CA VAL A 190 -6.27 -3.02 4.66
C VAL A 190 -7.21 -4.21 4.42
N ASN A 191 -6.84 -5.42 4.85
CA ASN A 191 -7.70 -6.59 4.74
C ASN A 191 -9.02 -6.38 5.47
N GLY A 192 -10.11 -6.82 4.84
CA GLY A 192 -11.45 -6.69 5.43
C GLY A 192 -12.05 -5.29 5.28
N ILE A 193 -11.36 -4.34 4.64
CA ILE A 193 -11.91 -3.01 4.36
C ILE A 193 -12.42 -2.97 2.92
N ASP A 194 -13.74 -2.91 2.76
CA ASP A 194 -14.41 -2.99 1.46
C ASP A 194 -13.99 -1.86 0.50
N ALA A 195 -13.74 -0.66 1.01
CA ALA A 195 -13.28 0.48 0.20
C ALA A 195 -11.97 0.14 -0.52
N PHE A 196 -11.00 -0.44 0.19
CA PHE A 196 -9.73 -0.87 -0.39
C PHE A 196 -9.85 -2.11 -1.25
N GLN A 197 -10.73 -3.06 -0.92
CA GLN A 197 -10.93 -4.26 -1.73
C GLN A 197 -11.62 -3.98 -3.07
N ASN A 198 -12.41 -2.90 -3.15
CA ASN A 198 -13.15 -2.53 -4.35
C ASN A 198 -12.49 -1.39 -5.14
N ALA A 199 -11.55 -0.65 -4.55
CA ALA A 199 -10.84 0.44 -5.23
C ALA A 199 -10.11 -0.05 -6.48
N SER A 200 -10.29 0.62 -7.62
CA SER A 200 -9.45 0.40 -8.81
C SER A 200 -8.20 1.28 -8.80
N GLN A 201 -8.21 2.34 -7.99
CA GLN A 201 -7.13 3.29 -7.83
C GLN A 201 -7.12 3.79 -6.38
N LEU A 202 -5.93 4.07 -5.86
CA LEU A 202 -5.74 4.75 -4.59
C LEU A 202 -5.02 6.07 -4.84
N ALA A 203 -5.50 7.15 -4.24
CA ALA A 203 -4.78 8.41 -4.18
C ALA A 203 -3.99 8.47 -2.88
N PHE A 204 -2.72 8.84 -2.94
CA PHE A 204 -1.87 9.07 -1.78
C PHE A 204 -1.40 10.51 -1.78
N SER A 205 -1.26 11.09 -0.59
CA SER A 205 -0.63 12.39 -0.42
C SER A 205 0.04 12.48 0.94
N TRP A 206 1.22 13.08 0.96
CA TRP A 206 1.92 13.38 2.19
C TRP A 206 2.67 14.70 2.06
N ALA A 207 2.73 15.43 3.16
CA ALA A 207 3.46 16.67 3.29
C ALA A 207 3.82 16.90 4.77
N MET A 208 4.86 17.68 5.05
CA MET A 208 5.00 18.29 6.38
C MET A 208 3.94 19.36 6.62
N SER A 209 3.72 19.74 7.88
CA SER A 209 2.60 20.59 8.33
C SER A 209 2.53 21.98 7.69
N CYS A 210 3.65 22.49 7.17
CA CYS A 210 3.72 23.76 6.46
C CYS A 210 3.52 23.66 4.93
N ALA A 211 3.45 22.42 4.42
CA ALA A 211 3.40 22.10 3.00
C ALA A 211 4.40 22.89 2.14
N ASN A 212 5.62 23.07 2.64
CA ASN A 212 6.71 23.66 1.86
C ASN A 212 7.03 22.85 0.58
N ASP A 213 6.66 21.58 0.59
CA ASP A 213 6.69 20.61 -0.48
C ASP A 213 5.62 19.53 -0.22
N VAL A 214 5.19 18.83 -1.25
CA VAL A 214 4.14 17.79 -1.18
C VAL A 214 4.46 16.70 -2.18
N VAL A 215 4.28 15.43 -1.79
CA VAL A 215 4.23 14.32 -2.74
C VAL A 215 2.83 13.74 -2.76
N ASP A 216 2.21 13.73 -3.93
CA ASP A 216 0.88 13.17 -4.14
C ASP A 216 0.77 12.48 -5.50
N GLY A 217 -0.07 11.45 -5.56
CA GLY A 217 -0.22 10.68 -6.78
C GLY A 217 -1.25 9.57 -6.66
N VAL A 218 -1.51 8.92 -7.80
CA VAL A 218 -2.55 7.91 -7.91
C VAL A 218 -1.95 6.59 -8.37
N VAL A 219 -2.16 5.57 -7.56
CA VAL A 219 -1.69 4.21 -7.78
C VAL A 219 -2.84 3.38 -8.35
N SER A 220 -2.60 2.70 -9.46
CA SER A 220 -3.59 1.78 -10.03
C SER A 220 -3.52 0.43 -9.36
N VAL A 221 -4.66 -0.09 -8.92
CA VAL A 221 -4.76 -1.37 -8.22
C VAL A 221 -5.01 -2.47 -9.24
N ASN A 222 -3.93 -3.08 -9.74
CA ASN A 222 -4.03 -4.22 -10.64
C ASN A 222 -4.27 -5.51 -9.85
N ARG A 223 -5.55 -5.88 -9.69
CA ARG A 223 -5.89 -7.22 -9.18
C ARG A 223 -5.92 -8.20 -10.34
N PRO A 224 -5.04 -9.23 -10.37
CA PRO A 224 -5.22 -10.30 -11.34
C PRO A 224 -6.60 -10.92 -11.09
N THR A 225 -7.48 -10.81 -12.09
CA THR A 225 -8.73 -11.57 -12.07
C THR A 225 -8.34 -13.03 -11.96
N SER A 226 -8.86 -13.75 -10.96
CA SER A 226 -8.68 -15.20 -10.89
C SER A 226 -9.23 -15.79 -12.18
N VAL A 227 -8.35 -16.11 -13.13
CA VAL A 227 -8.76 -16.86 -14.32
C VAL A 227 -8.93 -18.28 -13.82
N PRO A 228 -10.16 -18.84 -13.78
CA PRO A 228 -10.33 -20.24 -13.44
C PRO A 228 -9.42 -21.03 -14.37
N GLU A 229 -8.60 -21.94 -13.82
CA GLU A 229 -7.73 -22.77 -14.64
C GLU A 229 -8.56 -23.30 -15.83
N PRO A 230 -8.08 -23.12 -17.07
CA PRO A 230 -8.89 -23.42 -18.21
C PRO A 230 -9.30 -24.89 -18.13
N THR A 231 -10.58 -25.15 -18.36
CA THR A 231 -11.18 -26.47 -18.59
C THR A 231 -10.40 -27.33 -19.62
N THR A 232 -9.36 -26.79 -20.26
CA THR A 232 -8.37 -27.48 -21.08
C THR A 232 -7.59 -28.55 -20.32
N LEU A 233 -7.24 -28.39 -19.03
CA LEU A 233 -6.59 -29.46 -18.25
C LEU A 233 -7.54 -30.66 -18.06
N LEU A 234 -8.80 -30.37 -17.74
CA LEU A 234 -9.85 -31.38 -17.64
C LEU A 234 -10.12 -32.03 -19.01
N LEU A 235 -10.22 -31.25 -20.09
CA LEU A 235 -10.40 -31.74 -21.45
C LEU A 235 -9.20 -32.58 -21.93
N MET A 236 -7.97 -32.20 -21.57
CA MET A 236 -6.75 -32.93 -21.87
C MET A 236 -6.74 -34.28 -21.14
N LEU A 237 -7.10 -34.30 -19.86
CA LEU A 237 -7.22 -35.54 -19.08
C LEU A 237 -8.33 -36.46 -19.63
N ILE A 238 -9.48 -35.89 -20.00
CA ILE A 238 -10.57 -36.61 -20.64
C ILE A 238 -10.10 -37.19 -21.99
N ALA A 239 -9.40 -36.42 -22.82
CA ALA A 239 -8.86 -36.86 -24.10
C ALA A 239 -7.82 -37.97 -23.94
N LEU A 240 -6.90 -37.86 -22.96
CA LEU A 240 -5.94 -38.90 -22.62
C LEU A 240 -6.63 -40.18 -22.14
N GLY A 241 -7.71 -40.07 -21.35
CA GLY A 241 -8.54 -41.20 -20.94
C GLY A 241 -9.19 -41.92 -22.12
N PHE A 242 -9.75 -41.17 -23.08
CA PHE A 242 -10.31 -41.75 -24.32
C PHE A 242 -9.24 -42.39 -25.21
N MET A 243 -8.05 -41.80 -25.31
CA MET A 243 -6.93 -42.37 -26.06
C MET A 243 -6.41 -43.67 -25.43
N ALA A 244 -6.30 -43.74 -24.10
CA ALA A 244 -5.90 -44.95 -23.40
C ALA A 244 -6.93 -46.08 -23.56
N LYS A 245 -8.23 -45.76 -23.49
CA LYS A 245 -9.32 -46.74 -23.68
C LYS A 245 -9.36 -47.29 -25.11
N SER A 246 -9.20 -46.42 -26.12
CA SER A 246 -9.25 -46.83 -27.53
C SER A 246 -8.07 -47.70 -27.96
N ARG A 247 -6.89 -47.53 -27.32
CA ARG A 247 -5.75 -48.45 -27.50
C ARG A 247 -6.00 -49.84 -26.91
N LYS A 248 -6.74 -49.93 -25.81
CA LYS A 248 -7.02 -51.22 -25.13
C LYS A 248 -7.98 -52.11 -25.91
N THR A 249 -8.93 -51.53 -26.64
CA THR A 249 -9.84 -52.27 -27.53
C THR A 249 -9.15 -52.86 -28.75
N LYS A 250 -8.08 -52.23 -29.27
CA LYS A 250 -7.32 -52.77 -30.41
C LYS A 250 -6.39 -53.93 -30.07
N ALA A 251 -6.01 -54.08 -28.81
CA ALA A 251 -5.15 -55.18 -28.36
C ALA A 251 -5.90 -56.52 -28.17
N ASN A 252 -7.23 -56.48 -28.04
CA ASN A 252 -8.05 -57.66 -27.79
C ASN A 252 -8.60 -58.34 -29.06
N ASP A 253 -8.36 -57.76 -30.25
CA ASP A 253 -8.77 -58.32 -31.55
C ASP A 253 -7.66 -59.11 -32.25
N PHE A 254 -6.54 -59.39 -31.57
CA PHE A 254 -5.52 -60.36 -32.03
C PHE A 254 -5.53 -61.60 -31.14
N SER A 255 -6.59 -62.40 -31.28
CA SER A 255 -6.53 -63.84 -31.02
C SER A 255 -7.22 -64.53 -32.20
N ALA A 256 -6.42 -64.90 -33.19
CA ALA A 256 -6.75 -65.94 -34.16
C ALA A 256 -6.36 -67.31 -33.57
#